data_AF-A0A946MHE0-F1
#
_entry.id   AF-A0A946MHE0-F1
#
_cell.length_a   1.000
_cell.length_b   1.000
_cell.length_c   1.000
_cell.angle_alpha   90.00
_cell.angle_beta   90.00
_cell.angle_gamma   90.00
#
_symmetry.space_group_name_H-M   'P 1'
#
loop_
_entity.id
_entity.type
_entity.pdbx_description
1 polymer ?
#
loop_
_entity_poly.entity_id
_entity_poly.type
_entity_poly.pdbx_seq_one_letter_code
_entity_poly.pdbx_strand_id
1 'polypeptide(L)' 'ITFSAKQALDTKRPVLYITERCVFILTDQGLMLTEVAPGIDIKKDILAHMQFKPIVADDVKAMDTRLFSKNAMGLAHDIL' A
#
# COMPACT_ATOMS: atom_id res chain seq x y z
N ILE A 1 9.52 1.15 20.56
CA ILE A 1 8.72 1.78 19.48
C ILE A 1 9.60 2.86 18.85
N THR A 2 9.96 2.72 17.57
CA THR A 2 10.82 3.68 16.83
C THR A 2 10.01 4.65 15.96
N PHE A 3 8.78 4.28 15.61
CA PHE A 3 7.80 5.11 14.90
C PHE A 3 6.47 5.10 15.66
N SER A 4 5.82 6.26 15.81
CA SER A 4 4.53 6.41 16.50
C SER A 4 3.42 6.75 15.51
N ALA A 5 2.55 5.77 15.24
CA ALA A 5 1.36 5.94 14.41
C ALA A 5 0.44 7.05 14.95
N LYS A 6 0.26 7.10 16.28
CA LYS A 6 -0.54 8.12 16.95
C LYS A 6 -0.03 9.54 16.63
N GLN A 7 1.26 9.79 16.81
CA GLN A 7 1.82 11.11 16.51
C GLN A 7 1.72 11.47 15.02
N ALA A 8 1.90 10.50 14.12
CA ALA A 8 1.75 10.74 12.68
C ALA A 8 0.32 11.16 12.32
N LEU A 9 -0.69 10.49 12.89
CA LEU A 9 -2.10 10.85 12.73
C LEU A 9 -2.41 12.23 13.32
N ASP A 10 -1.94 12.51 14.54
CA ASP A 10 -2.14 13.79 15.21
C ASP A 10 -1.53 14.97 14.41
N THR A 11 -0.39 14.72 13.76
CA THR A 11 0.30 15.70 12.90
C THR A 11 -0.15 15.68 11.45
N LYS A 12 -1.17 14.88 11.10
CA LYS A 12 -1.71 14.71 9.74
C LYS A 12 -0.64 14.37 8.70
N ARG A 13 0.39 13.63 9.11
CA ARG A 13 1.44 13.15 8.22
C ARG A 13 0.92 11.91 7.48
N PRO A 14 0.90 11.91 6.13
CA PRO A 14 0.54 10.72 5.39
C PRO A 14 1.62 9.65 5.59
N VAL A 15 1.19 8.41 5.85
CA VAL A 15 2.10 7.28 6.08
C VAL A 15 1.65 6.12 5.21
N LEU A 16 2.57 5.64 4.39
CA LEU A 16 2.40 4.50 3.52
C LEU A 16 3.34 3.37 3.97
N TYR A 17 2.83 2.14 3.93
CA TYR A 17 3.61 0.92 4.10
C TYR A 17 3.59 0.19 2.77
N ILE A 18 4.73 0.15 2.09
CA ILE A 18 4.88 -0.41 0.75
C ILE A 18 5.65 -1.72 0.85
N THR A 19 5.09 -2.75 0.23
CA THR A 19 5.71 -4.06 0.06
C THR A 19 5.77 -4.41 -1.42
N GLU A 20 6.38 -5.55 -1.76
CA GLU A 20 6.39 -6.06 -3.13
C GLU A 20 5.00 -6.52 -3.61
N ARG A 21 4.06 -6.80 -2.70
CA ARG A 21 2.72 -7.33 -3.02
C ARG A 21 1.60 -6.29 -2.91
N CYS A 22 1.77 -5.28 -2.07
CA CYS A 22 0.71 -4.33 -1.75
C CYS A 22 1.19 -3.06 -1.05
N VAL A 23 0.31 -2.05 -1.08
CA VAL A 23 0.46 -0.77 -0.38
C VAL A 23 -0.64 -0.64 0.66
N PHE A 24 -0.27 -0.26 1.88
CA PHE A 24 -1.19 0.15 2.93
C PHE A 24 -1.04 1.63 3.27
N ILE A 25 -2.15 2.27 3.64
CA ILE A 25 -2.19 3.61 4.22
C ILE A 25 -2.53 3.51 5.70
N LEU A 26 -1.86 4.31 6.54
CA LEU A 26 -2.27 4.51 7.93
C LEU A 26 -3.50 5.42 7.98
N THR A 27 -4.59 4.93 8.56
CA THR A 27 -5.81 5.70 8.84
C THR A 27 -6.08 5.74 10.34
N ASP A 28 -7.05 6.55 10.75
CA ASP A 28 -7.58 6.58 12.12
C ASP A 28 -8.18 5.24 12.56
N GLN A 29 -8.67 4.44 11.61
CA GLN A 29 -9.22 3.10 11.84
C GLN A 29 -8.15 1.99 11.79
N GLY A 30 -6.89 2.32 11.45
CA GLY A 30 -5.78 1.37 11.34
C GLY A 30 -5.20 1.29 9.91
N LEU A 31 -4.55 0.17 9.58
CA LEU A 31 -3.98 -0.01 8.24
C LEU A 31 -5.07 -0.36 7.22
N MET A 32 -5.10 0.39 6.13
CA MET A 32 -5.99 0.17 5.00
C MET A 32 -5.21 -0.28 3.77
N LEU A 33 -5.55 -1.45 3.21
CA LEU A 33 -5.02 -1.95 1.94
C LEU A 33 -5.61 -1.12 0.79
N THR A 34 -4.75 -0.44 0.03
CA THR A 34 -5.18 0.47 -1.04
C THR A 34 -4.70 0.05 -2.42
N GLU A 35 -3.53 -0.59 -2.53
CA GLU A 35 -3.02 -1.10 -3.80
C GLU A 35 -2.52 -2.53 -3.69
N VAL A 36 -2.66 -3.29 -4.78
CA VAL A 36 -2.23 -4.69 -4.88
C VAL A 36 -1.45 -4.89 -6.18
N ALA A 37 -0.36 -5.63 -6.11
CA ALA A 37 0.45 -5.96 -7.27
C ALA A 37 -0.37 -6.76 -8.30
N PRO A 38 -0.17 -6.54 -9.61
CA PRO A 38 -0.89 -7.29 -10.65
C PRO A 38 -0.75 -8.81 -10.47
N GLY A 39 -1.87 -9.53 -10.50
CA GLY A 39 -1.91 -10.99 -10.39
C GLY A 39 -1.88 -11.55 -8.95
N ILE A 40 -1.85 -10.71 -7.92
CA ILE A 40 -1.89 -11.12 -6.51
C ILE A 40 -3.34 -11.30 -6.03
N ASP A 41 -3.62 -12.42 -5.37
CA ASP A 41 -4.90 -12.69 -4.69
C ASP A 41 -4.86 -12.13 -3.26
N ILE A 42 -5.72 -11.16 -2.95
CA ILE A 42 -5.75 -10.48 -1.66
C ILE A 42 -5.88 -11.47 -0.49
N LYS A 43 -6.74 -12.48 -0.59
CA LYS A 43 -7.02 -13.38 0.53
C LYS A 43 -5.86 -14.34 0.77
N LYS A 44 -5.35 -14.95 -0.31
CA LYS A 44 -4.33 -16.00 -0.24
C LYS A 44 -2.92 -15.44 -0.05
N ASP A 45 -2.58 -14.39 -0.78
CA ASP A 45 -1.20 -13.92 -0.90
C ASP A 45 -0.89 -12.75 0.05
N ILE A 46 -1.91 -12.10 0.62
CA ILE A 46 -1.74 -10.99 1.57
C ILE A 46 -2.35 -11.35 2.93
N LEU A 47 -3.68 -11.49 3.01
CA LEU A 47 -4.37 -11.59 4.30
C LEU A 47 -4.02 -12.87 5.08
N ALA A 48 -3.77 -13.99 4.38
CA ALA A 48 -3.35 -15.24 5.02
C ALA A 48 -1.96 -15.17 5.68
N HIS A 49 -1.15 -14.17 5.32
CA HIS A 49 0.21 -13.98 5.84
C HIS A 49 0.30 -12.89 6.92
N MET A 50 -0.82 -12.29 7.33
CA MET A 50 -0.86 -11.24 8.33
C MET A 50 -1.34 -11.75 9.69
N GLN A 51 -0.74 -11.24 10.77
CA GLN A 51 -1.16 -11.56 12.15
C GLN A 51 -2.43 -10.82 12.59
N PHE A 52 -2.93 -9.89 11.77
CA PHE A 52 -4.17 -9.15 11.98
C PHE A 52 -4.83 -8.85 10.64
N LYS A 53 -6.13 -8.53 10.67
CA LYS A 53 -6.88 -8.17 9.46
C LYS A 53 -6.84 -6.65 9.24
N PRO A 54 -6.20 -6.16 8.18
CA PRO A 54 -6.29 -4.75 7.80
C PRO A 54 -7.70 -4.43 7.28
N ILE A 55 -8.00 -3.14 7.20
CA ILE A 55 -9.14 -2.64 6.43
C ILE A 55 -8.82 -2.87 4.95
N VAL A 56 -9.81 -3.29 4.17
CA VAL A 56 -9.68 -3.41 2.72
C VAL A 56 -10.50 -2.27 2.12
N ALA A 57 -9.86 -1.39 1.33
CA ALA A 57 -10.59 -0.32 0.67
C ALA A 57 -11.67 -0.90 -0.27
N ASP A 58 -12.78 -0.18 -0.42
CA ASP A 58 -13.85 -0.60 -1.35
C ASP A 58 -13.35 -0.70 -2.80
N ASP A 59 -12.35 0.13 -3.14
CA ASP A 59 -11.77 0.25 -4.46
C ASP A 59 -10.24 0.09 -4.38
N VAL A 60 -9.80 -1.14 -4.09
CA VAL A 60 -8.38 -1.50 -4.12
C VAL A 60 -7.87 -1.42 -5.56
N LYS A 61 -6.87 -0.56 -5.78
CA LYS A 61 -6.28 -0.36 -7.10
C LYS A 61 -5.20 -1.41 -7.39
N ALA A 62 -5.00 -1.70 -8.68
CA ALA A 62 -3.78 -2.35 -9.09
C ALA A 62 -2.61 -1.36 -8.94
N MET A 63 -1.49 -1.81 -8.38
CA MET A 63 -0.23 -1.06 -8.42
C MET A 63 0.18 -0.81 -9.88
N ASP A 64 0.90 0.28 -10.13
CA ASP A 64 1.36 0.62 -11.48
C ASP A 64 2.17 -0.55 -12.08
N THR A 65 1.70 -1.09 -13.19
CA THR A 65 2.31 -2.25 -13.87
C THR A 65 3.76 -2.01 -14.27
N ARG A 66 4.18 -0.75 -14.44
CA ARG A 66 5.57 -0.39 -14.76
C ARG A 66 6.54 -0.77 -13.64
N LEU A 67 6.07 -0.85 -12.39
CA LEU A 67 6.84 -1.32 -11.23
C LEU A 67 7.28 -2.79 -11.38
N PHE A 68 6.58 -3.56 -12.22
CA PHE A 68 6.81 -5.00 -12.41
C PHE A 68 7.47 -5.31 -13.77
N SER A 69 7.91 -4.27 -14.48
CA SER A 69 8.65 -4.39 -15.74
C SER A 69 10.15 -4.22 -15.51
N LYS A 70 10.96 -4.81 -16.39
CA LYS A 70 12.42 -4.60 -16.41
C LYS A 70 12.85 -3.32 -17.14
N ASN A 71 11.94 -2.68 -17.85
CA ASN A 71 12.23 -1.48 -18.63
C ASN A 71 12.15 -0.22 -17.74
N ALA A 72 12.76 0.88 -18.21
CA ALA A 72 12.61 2.17 -17.55
C ALA A 72 11.12 2.58 -17.49
N MET A 73 10.66 3.05 -16.33
CA MET A 73 9.25 3.41 -16.12
C MET A 73 8.82 4.68 -16.87
N GLY A 74 9.77 5.51 -17.32
CA GLY A 74 9.47 6.73 -18.07
C GLY A 74 8.84 7.85 -17.24
N LEU A 75 8.97 7.84 -15.90
CA LEU A 75 8.33 8.78 -14.97
C LEU A 75 8.48 10.27 -15.30
N ALA A 76 9.54 10.66 -16.02
CA ALA A 76 9.76 12.04 -16.44
C ALA A 76 8.59 12.61 -17.28
N HIS A 77 7.85 11.76 -18.01
CA HIS A 77 6.69 12.18 -18.79
C HIS A 77 5.42 12.38 -17.95
N ASP A 78 5.39 11.89 -16.70
CA ASP A 78 4.21 11.94 -15.83
C ASP A 78 4.17 13.21 -14.98
N ILE A 79 5.28 13.94 -14.88
CA ILE A 79 5.48 15.10 -13.99
C ILE A 79 5.54 16.43 -14.77
N LEU A 80 5.61 16.37 -16.11
CA LEU A 80 5.62 17.52 -17.03
C LEU A 80 4.23 17.80 -17.59
#